data_AF-A0A5D0I8P9-F1
#
_entry.id   AF-A0A5D0I8P9-F1
#
_cell.length_a   1.000
_cell.length_b   1.000
_cell.length_c   1.000
_cell.angle_alpha   90.00
_cell.angle_beta   90.00
_cell.angle_gamma   90.00
#
_symmetry.space_group_name_H-M   'P 1'
#
loop_
_entity.id
_entity.type
_entity.pdbx_description
1 polymer ?
#
loop_
_entity_poly.entity_id
_entity_poly.type
_entity_poly.pdbx_seq_one_letter_code
_entity_poly.pdbx_strand_id
1 'polypeptide(L)'
;VDEYQDTNHSQYLIVRALSDKFQNICVVGDDAQSIYAFRGANINNILNFQKDYDDVKVFRLEQNYRSTKNIVNAANSVIDKNQTKLDKVVWTANDDGGKIVVHRSLTDADEGRYVASTIFDNKMNHQLQNSDFAILYRTNAQSRS
;
A
#
# COMPACT_ATOMS: atom_id res chain seq x y z
N VAL A 1 -1.00 -16.83 4.92
CA VAL A 1 -0.31 -16.29 3.73
C VAL A 1 -0.53 -14.81 3.72
N ASP A 2 0.55 -14.04 3.74
CA ASP A 2 0.51 -12.58 3.68
C ASP A 2 0.63 -12.09 2.23
N GLU A 3 0.27 -10.84 1.96
CA GLU A 3 0.28 -10.22 0.61
C GLU A 3 -0.48 -11.05 -0.45
N TYR A 4 -1.62 -11.62 -0.05
CA TYR A 4 -2.33 -12.61 -0.87
C TYR A 4 -2.87 -12.04 -2.19
N GLN A 5 -3.10 -10.72 -2.26
CA GLN A 5 -3.54 -10.03 -3.47
C GLN A 5 -2.54 -10.13 -4.62
N ASP A 6 -1.24 -10.29 -4.31
CA ASP A 6 -0.17 -10.33 -5.31
C ASP A 6 0.20 -11.76 -5.74
N THR A 7 -0.59 -12.75 -5.32
CA THR A 7 -0.35 -14.15 -5.68
C THR A 7 -0.70 -14.45 -7.13
N ASN A 8 0.16 -15.22 -7.81
CA ASN A 8 -0.12 -15.74 -9.14
C ASN A 8 -0.85 -17.11 -9.08
N HIS A 9 -1.30 -17.59 -10.24
CA HIS A 9 -2.07 -18.84 -10.31
C HIS A 9 -1.33 -20.06 -9.74
N SER A 10 -0.02 -20.19 -10.01
CA SER A 10 0.78 -21.31 -9.50
C SER A 10 0.91 -21.28 -7.98
N GLN A 11 1.15 -20.09 -7.40
CA GLN A 11 1.22 -19.92 -5.95
C GLN A 11 -0.12 -20.26 -5.28
N TYR A 12 -1.23 -19.82 -5.87
CA TYR A 12 -2.57 -20.18 -5.43
C TYR A 12 -2.76 -21.71 -5.40
N LEU A 13 -2.39 -22.43 -6.47
CA LEU A 13 -2.53 -23.88 -6.53
C LEU A 13 -1.69 -24.60 -5.46
N ILE A 14 -0.46 -24.13 -5.22
CA ILE A 14 0.41 -24.68 -4.17
C ILE A 14 -0.23 -24.49 -2.80
N VAL A 15 -0.69 -23.28 -2.50
CA VAL A 15 -1.35 -22.96 -1.23
C VAL A 15 -2.60 -23.84 -1.04
N ARG A 16 -3.44 -23.96 -2.07
CA ARG A 16 -4.64 -24.79 -2.05
C ARG A 16 -4.32 -26.25 -1.77
N ALA A 17 -3.33 -26.82 -2.47
CA ALA A 17 -2.91 -28.21 -2.28
C ALA A 17 -2.36 -28.47 -0.87
N LEU A 18 -1.66 -27.51 -0.27
CA LEU A 18 -1.15 -27.63 1.10
C LEU A 18 -2.27 -27.59 2.14
N SER A 19 -3.33 -26.81 1.89
CA SER A 19 -4.47 -26.67 2.82
C SER A 19 -5.57 -27.71 2.62
N ASP A 20 -5.57 -28.48 1.53
CA ASP A 20 -6.71 -29.32 1.10
C ASP A 20 -7.20 -30.32 2.17
N LYS A 21 -6.29 -30.90 2.96
CA LYS A 21 -6.63 -31.93 3.96
C LYS A 21 -7.35 -31.39 5.20
N PHE A 22 -6.96 -30.22 5.70
CA PHE A 22 -7.42 -29.70 6.99
C PHE A 22 -8.11 -28.33 6.88
N GLN A 23 -7.99 -27.67 5.73
CA GLN A 23 -8.54 -26.34 5.43
C GLN A 23 -8.22 -25.25 6.48
N ASN A 24 -7.17 -25.46 7.28
CA ASN A 24 -6.67 -24.50 8.26
C ASN A 24 -5.77 -23.47 7.60
N ILE A 25 -6.38 -22.57 6.83
CA ILE A 25 -5.68 -21.52 6.12
C ILE A 25 -6.19 -20.14 6.55
N CYS A 26 -5.24 -19.25 6.83
CA CYS A 26 -5.49 -17.84 7.04
C CYS A 26 -4.73 -17.06 5.97
N VAL A 27 -5.43 -16.22 5.22
CA VAL A 27 -4.85 -15.31 4.22
C VAL A 27 -5.09 -13.87 4.65
N VAL A 28 -4.11 -13.01 4.38
CA VAL A 28 -4.14 -11.58 4.64
C VAL A 28 -3.77 -10.88 3.34
N GLY A 29 -4.48 -9.80 3.01
CA GLY A 29 -4.19 -9.00 1.84
C GLY A 29 -5.13 -7.83 1.67
N ASP A 30 -4.78 -6.95 0.74
CA ASP A 30 -5.47 -5.70 0.46
C ASP A 30 -5.62 -5.53 -1.05
N ASP A 31 -6.86 -5.51 -1.54
CA ASP A 31 -7.19 -5.32 -2.95
C ASP A 31 -6.65 -4.00 -3.53
N ALA A 32 -6.63 -2.93 -2.73
CA ALA A 32 -6.12 -1.62 -3.12
C ALA A 32 -4.58 -1.58 -3.25
N GLN A 33 -3.88 -2.61 -2.77
CA GLN A 33 -2.41 -2.71 -2.78
C GLN A 33 -1.88 -3.72 -3.81
N SER A 34 -2.75 -4.31 -4.65
CA SER A 34 -2.35 -5.22 -5.72
C SER A 34 -1.63 -4.48 -6.85
N ILE A 35 -0.30 -4.40 -6.79
CA ILE A 35 0.54 -3.69 -7.78
C ILE A 35 1.33 -4.62 -8.70
N TYR A 36 1.31 -5.94 -8.48
CA TYR A 36 2.09 -6.91 -9.27
C TYR A 36 1.31 -7.59 -10.41
N ALA A 37 0.20 -7.01 -10.87
CA ALA A 37 -0.59 -7.56 -11.98
C ALA A 37 0.26 -7.82 -13.24
N PHE A 38 1.25 -6.96 -13.53
CA PHE A 38 2.19 -7.14 -14.65
C PHE A 38 3.09 -8.39 -14.55
N ARG A 39 3.19 -9.01 -13.36
CA ARG A 39 3.91 -10.27 -13.12
C ARG A 39 2.97 -11.48 -13.04
N GLY A 40 1.70 -11.31 -13.40
CA GLY A 40 0.69 -12.37 -13.37
C GLY A 40 0.01 -12.56 -12.01
N ALA A 41 0.13 -11.59 -11.10
CA ALA A 41 -0.71 -11.57 -9.90
C ALA A 41 -2.19 -11.48 -10.29
N ASN A 42 -3.04 -12.22 -9.57
CA ASN A 42 -4.47 -12.24 -9.84
C ASN A 42 -5.25 -11.86 -8.58
N ILE A 43 -5.75 -10.63 -8.56
CA ILE A 43 -6.61 -10.10 -7.49
C ILE A 43 -7.86 -10.96 -7.25
N ASN A 44 -8.30 -11.72 -8.25
CA ASN A 44 -9.43 -12.64 -8.08
C ASN A 44 -9.13 -13.76 -7.07
N ASN A 45 -7.87 -14.08 -6.77
CA ASN A 45 -7.50 -15.08 -5.77
C ASN A 45 -8.01 -14.68 -4.38
N ILE A 46 -7.87 -13.41 -4.00
CA ILE A 46 -8.36 -12.91 -2.71
C ILE A 46 -9.87 -12.66 -2.75
N LEU A 47 -10.40 -12.14 -3.86
CA LEU A 47 -11.84 -11.85 -4.00
C LEU A 47 -12.70 -13.12 -4.03
N ASN A 48 -12.19 -14.22 -4.59
CA ASN A 48 -12.90 -15.50 -4.66
C ASN A 48 -12.54 -16.46 -3.53
N PHE A 49 -11.74 -16.05 -2.54
CA PHE A 49 -11.34 -16.93 -1.44
C PHE A 49 -12.56 -17.53 -0.70
N GLN A 50 -13.62 -16.73 -0.52
CA GLN A 50 -14.90 -17.17 0.06
C GLN A 50 -15.68 -18.18 -0.79
N LYS A 51 -15.35 -18.31 -2.09
CA LYS A 51 -15.97 -19.30 -2.99
C LYS A 51 -15.17 -20.61 -3.03
N ASP A 52 -13.89 -20.56 -2.67
CA ASP A 52 -12.97 -21.70 -2.77
C ASP A 52 -12.94 -22.55 -1.50
N TYR A 53 -13.30 -21.95 -0.35
CA TYR A 53 -13.35 -22.61 0.95
C TYR A 53 -14.73 -22.39 1.56
N ASP A 54 -15.31 -23.46 2.09
CA ASP A 54 -16.54 -23.38 2.88
C ASP A 54 -16.23 -22.78 4.27
N ASP A 55 -17.22 -22.15 4.91
CA ASP A 55 -17.12 -21.60 6.28
C ASP A 55 -16.01 -20.55 6.53
N VAL A 56 -15.66 -19.76 5.51
CA VAL A 56 -14.66 -18.67 5.66
C VAL A 56 -15.17 -17.56 6.58
N LYS A 57 -14.39 -17.29 7.64
CA LYS A 57 -14.56 -16.09 8.47
C LYS A 57 -13.76 -14.93 7.88
N VAL A 58 -14.43 -13.80 7.62
CA VAL A 58 -13.78 -12.58 7.12
C VAL A 58 -13.71 -11.53 8.21
N PHE A 59 -12.50 -11.01 8.41
CA PHE A 59 -12.22 -9.93 9.35
C PHE A 59 -11.71 -8.73 8.55
N ARG A 60 -12.40 -7.59 8.65
CA ARG A 60 -11.96 -6.33 8.03
C ARG A 60 -11.24 -5.48 9.07
N LEU A 61 -9.98 -5.15 8.80
CA LEU A 61 -9.19 -4.27 9.65
C LEU A 61 -9.18 -2.87 9.02
N GLU A 62 -10.06 -2.02 9.51
CA GLU A 62 -10.29 -0.67 8.95
C GLU A 62 -9.51 0.43 9.67
N GLN A 63 -9.03 0.15 10.88
CA GLN A 63 -8.25 1.11 11.65
C GLN A 63 -6.79 1.09 11.21
N ASN A 64 -6.32 2.20 10.66
CA ASN A 64 -4.93 2.48 10.37
C ASN A 64 -4.23 3.04 11.61
N TYR A 65 -3.12 2.42 11.98
CA TYR A 65 -2.30 2.82 13.13
C TYR A 65 -1.02 3.55 12.73
N ARG A 66 -0.71 3.65 11.42
CA ARG A 66 0.56 4.14 10.89
C ARG A 66 0.55 5.63 10.58
N SER A 67 -0.53 6.10 9.96
CA SER A 67 -0.59 7.40 9.29
C SER A 67 -1.51 8.37 10.03
N THR A 68 -1.29 9.66 9.82
CA THR A 68 -2.14 10.76 10.32
C THR A 68 -3.42 10.88 9.50
N LYS A 69 -4.44 11.58 10.02
CA LYS A 69 -5.73 11.68 9.31
C LYS A 69 -5.62 12.36 7.96
N ASN A 70 -4.77 13.38 7.80
CA ASN A 70 -4.57 14.03 6.51
C ASN A 70 -4.04 13.05 5.44
N ILE A 71 -3.13 12.14 5.81
CA ILE A 71 -2.59 11.11 4.90
C ILE A 71 -3.66 10.06 4.59
N VAL A 72 -4.36 9.54 5.61
CA VAL A 72 -5.40 8.51 5.42
C VAL A 72 -6.54 9.02 4.54
N ASN A 73 -7.03 10.24 4.80
CA ASN A 73 -8.11 10.84 4.02
C ASN A 73 -7.71 11.09 2.56
N ALA A 74 -6.48 11.54 2.32
CA ALA A 74 -5.98 11.71 0.96
C ALA A 74 -5.92 10.36 0.22
N ALA A 75 -5.40 9.30 0.86
CA ALA A 75 -5.37 7.96 0.28
C ALA A 75 -6.78 7.44 -0.05
N ASN A 76 -7.74 7.59 0.87
CA ASN A 76 -9.15 7.24 0.66
C ASN A 76 -9.75 7.99 -0.54
N SER A 77 -9.47 9.30 -0.67
CA SER A 77 -10.01 10.10 -1.77
C SER A 77 -9.53 9.66 -3.16
N VAL A 78 -8.30 9.11 -3.24
CA VAL A 78 -7.70 8.61 -4.49
C VAL A 78 -8.22 7.21 -4.81
N ILE A 79 -8.26 6.30 -3.82
CA ILE A 79 -8.72 4.92 -4.05
C ILE A 79 -10.21 4.86 -4.40
N ASP A 80 -11.01 5.83 -3.93
CA ASP A 80 -12.43 5.94 -4.28
C ASP A 80 -12.69 6.13 -5.77
N LYS A 81 -11.67 6.46 -6.56
CA LYS A 81 -11.77 6.57 -8.02
C LYS A 81 -11.65 5.22 -8.75
N ASN A 82 -11.26 4.15 -8.06
CA ASN A 82 -11.19 2.81 -8.68
C ASN A 82 -12.58 2.22 -8.90
N GLN A 83 -12.80 1.64 -10.07
CA GLN A 83 -14.08 1.01 -10.44
C GLN A 83 -14.33 -0.31 -9.70
N THR A 84 -13.26 -1.07 -9.45
CA THR A 84 -13.30 -2.34 -8.74
C THR A 84 -12.52 -2.19 -7.44
N LYS A 85 -13.23 -2.26 -6.31
CA LYS A 85 -12.64 -2.26 -4.96
C LYS A 85 -13.53 -3.05 -4.01
N LEU A 86 -12.94 -3.58 -2.95
CA LEU A 86 -13.68 -4.04 -1.79
C LEU A 86 -14.23 -2.83 -1.04
N ASP A 87 -15.48 -2.94 -0.60
CA ASP A 87 -16.09 -1.90 0.24
C ASP A 87 -15.47 -1.95 1.63
N LYS A 88 -14.61 -0.99 1.92
CA LYS A 88 -13.96 -0.75 3.20
C LYS A 88 -13.62 0.73 3.31
N VAL A 89 -13.70 1.26 4.52
CA VAL A 89 -13.30 2.65 4.80
C VAL A 89 -12.19 2.62 5.83
N VAL A 90 -10.98 3.01 5.42
CA VAL A 90 -9.85 3.08 6.34
C VAL A 90 -9.93 4.36 7.16
N TRP A 91 -9.81 4.28 8.48
CA TRP A 91 -9.82 5.43 9.38
C TRP A 91 -8.66 5.37 10.39
N THR A 92 -8.33 6.48 11.04
CA THR A 92 -7.25 6.51 12.06
C THR A 92 -7.66 7.32 13.29
N ALA A 93 -7.20 6.88 14.46
CA ALA A 93 -7.32 7.58 15.72
C ALA A 93 -6.15 8.57 15.98
N ASN A 94 -5.15 8.61 15.09
CA ASN A 94 -4.02 9.52 15.18
C ASN A 94 -4.47 10.98 15.01
N ASP A 95 -3.57 11.92 15.27
CA ASP A 95 -3.81 13.34 15.03
C ASP A 95 -4.01 13.66 13.53
N ASP A 96 -4.39 14.91 13.25
CA ASP A 96 -4.60 15.33 11.86
C ASP A 96 -3.28 15.31 11.06
N GLY A 97 -2.16 15.59 11.74
CA GLY A 97 -0.84 15.74 11.13
C GLY A 97 -0.71 16.98 10.24
N GLY A 98 0.48 17.16 9.66
CA GLY A 98 0.72 18.19 8.66
C GLY A 98 -0.11 18.00 7.38
N LYS A 99 -0.35 19.09 6.65
CA LYS A 99 -0.95 18.99 5.30
C LYS A 99 0.05 18.36 4.33
N ILE A 100 -0.48 17.61 3.36
CA ILE A 100 0.33 17.08 2.26
C ILE A 100 0.78 18.26 1.39
N VAL A 101 2.09 18.40 1.22
CA VAL A 101 2.70 19.44 0.40
C VAL A 101 2.85 18.91 -1.03
N VAL A 102 2.31 19.65 -2.00
CA VAL A 102 2.52 19.39 -3.42
C VAL A 102 3.37 20.53 -3.98
N HIS A 103 4.57 20.20 -4.43
CA HIS A 103 5.50 21.14 -5.05
C HIS A 103 5.62 20.85 -6.54
N ARG A 104 5.70 21.90 -7.36
CA ARG A 104 5.93 21.79 -8.80
C ARG A 104 7.21 22.52 -9.15
N SER A 105 8.20 21.78 -9.62
CA SER A 105 9.44 22.31 -10.15
C SER A 105 9.38 22.52 -11.66
N LEU A 106 10.27 23.39 -12.18
CA LEU A 106 10.41 23.63 -13.62
C LEU A 106 11.25 22.54 -14.30
N THR A 107 12.23 22.00 -13.58
CA THR A 107 13.13 20.95 -14.05
C THR A 107 13.27 19.84 -13.00
N ASP A 108 13.73 18.66 -13.43
CA ASP A 108 14.12 17.54 -12.58
C ASP A 108 15.25 17.93 -11.60
N ALA A 109 16.26 18.64 -12.09
CA ALA A 109 17.35 19.15 -11.26
C ALA A 109 16.84 20.10 -10.15
N ASP A 110 15.83 20.93 -10.43
CA ASP A 110 15.22 21.80 -9.43
C ASP A 110 14.38 21.01 -8.41
N GLU A 111 13.66 19.97 -8.84
CA GLU A 111 12.97 19.04 -7.93
C GLU A 111 13.96 18.35 -6.98
N GLY A 112 15.07 17.83 -7.51
CA GLY A 112 16.11 17.18 -6.71
C GLY A 112 16.71 18.12 -5.67
N ARG A 113 17.05 19.37 -6.05
CA ARG A 113 17.54 20.38 -5.11
C ARG A 113 16.50 20.75 -4.06
N TYR A 114 15.23 20.89 -4.46
CA TYR A 114 14.15 21.20 -3.55
C TYR A 114 13.97 20.10 -2.49
N VAL A 115 13.94 18.83 -2.90
CA VAL A 115 13.83 17.68 -1.99
C VAL A 115 15.04 17.63 -1.05
N ALA A 116 16.25 17.75 -1.56
CA ALA A 116 17.48 17.72 -0.75
C ALA A 116 17.51 18.84 0.31
N SER A 117 17.14 20.06 -0.10
CA SER A 117 17.06 21.22 0.81
C SER A 117 15.99 21.00 1.88
N THR A 118 14.82 20.50 1.49
CA THR A 118 13.72 20.21 2.42
C THR A 118 14.11 19.16 3.46
N ILE A 119 14.79 18.08 3.05
CA ILE A 119 15.30 17.06 3.98
C ILE A 119 16.31 17.69 4.94
N PHE A 120 17.27 18.47 4.43
CA PHE A 120 18.28 19.14 5.25
C PHE A 120 17.64 20.05 6.30
N ASP A 121 16.72 20.93 5.88
CA ASP A 121 16.04 21.88 6.77
C ASP A 121 15.22 21.16 7.84
N ASN A 122 14.43 20.15 7.48
CA ASN A 122 13.64 19.37 8.44
C ASN A 122 14.53 18.63 9.43
N LYS A 123 15.63 18.06 8.95
CA LYS A 123 16.61 17.37 9.78
C LYS A 123 17.22 18.29 10.83
N MET A 124 17.61 19.50 10.44
CA MET A 124 18.20 20.48 11.34
C MET A 124 17.18 21.03 12.34
N ASN A 125 15.98 21.36 11.88
CA ASN A 125 14.94 21.98 12.72
C ASN A 125 14.30 21.00 13.72
N HIS A 126 14.20 19.72 13.35
CA HIS A 126 13.50 18.70 14.15
C HIS A 126 14.41 17.60 14.70
N GLN A 127 15.74 17.73 14.52
CA GLN A 127 16.74 16.76 14.98
C GLN A 127 16.51 15.33 14.45
N LEU A 128 16.00 15.23 13.21
CA LEU A 128 15.71 13.95 12.58
C LEU A 128 16.99 13.26 12.06
N GLN A 129 16.87 11.99 11.71
CA GLN A 129 17.92 11.19 11.10
C GLN A 129 17.63 10.96 9.62
N ASN A 130 18.67 10.61 8.84
CA ASN A 130 18.47 10.31 7.42
C ASN A 130 17.53 9.11 7.19
N SER A 131 17.44 8.19 8.16
CA SER A 131 16.54 7.03 8.14
C SER A 131 15.06 7.39 8.27
N ASP A 132 14.74 8.61 8.72
CA ASP A 132 13.35 9.08 8.86
C ASP A 132 12.77 9.56 7.52
N PHE A 133 13.60 9.61 6.47
CA PHE A 133 13.21 10.07 5.14
C PHE A 133 13.30 8.92 4.13
N ALA A 134 12.29 8.83 3.26
CA ALA A 134 12.27 7.92 2.12
C ALA A 134 11.89 8.69 0.85
N ILE A 135 12.58 8.39 -0.26
CA ILE A 135 12.26 8.92 -1.58
C ILE A 135 11.73 7.77 -2.43
N LEU A 136 10.50 7.91 -2.92
CA LEU A 136 9.84 6.93 -3.78
C LEU A 136 9.67 7.50 -5.18
N TYR A 137 10.03 6.73 -6.19
CA TYR A 137 9.93 7.11 -7.60
C TYR A 137 9.38 5.95 -8.42
N ARG A 138 8.78 6.26 -9.58
CA ARG A 138 8.08 5.28 -10.41
C ARG A 138 9.03 4.37 -11.19
N THR A 139 10.19 4.89 -11.59
CA THR A 139 11.20 4.19 -12.38
C THR A 139 12.60 4.45 -11.86
N ASN A 140 13.48 3.45 -11.93
CA ASN A 140 14.85 3.56 -11.40
C ASN A 140 15.69 4.63 -12.11
N ALA A 141 15.35 5.00 -13.35
CA ALA A 141 16.04 6.06 -14.08
C ALA A 141 15.96 7.42 -13.35
N GLN A 142 14.85 7.69 -12.66
CA GLN A 142 14.63 8.94 -11.91
C GLN A 142 15.56 9.13 -10.72
N SER A 143 16.26 8.08 -10.26
CA SER A 143 17.25 8.20 -9.18
C SER A 143 18.53 8.95 -9.60
N ARG A 144 18.73 9.17 -10.90
CA ARG A 144 19.95 9.76 -11.49
C ARG A 144 19.69 11.09 -12.18
N SER A 145 18.44 11.53 -12.23
CA SER A 145 17.96 12.74 -12.91
C SER A 145 17.94 13.91 -11.93
#